data_AF-A0A2I1G2F9-F1
#
_entry.id   AF-A0A2I1G2F9-F1
#
_cell.length_a   1.000
_cell.length_b   1.000
_cell.length_c   1.000
_cell.angle_alpha   90.00
_cell.angle_beta   90.00
_cell.angle_gamma   90.00
#
_symmetry.space_group_name_H-M   'P 1'
#
loop_
_entity.id
_entity.type
_entity.pdbx_description
1 polymer ?
#
loop_
_entity_poly.entity_id
_entity_poly.type
_entity_poly.pdbx_seq_one_letter_code
_entity_poly.pdbx_strand_id
1 'polypeptide(L)'
;MTDSTKLREKLVYAEELNYIAGSTLLYSEKSIEVLEDIHPKINYILENNVIATQVRAIALKVPIGKIPPMMIAMIPTKGNEGGRINCILNASSN
;
A
#
# COMPACT_ATOMS: atom_id res chain seq x y z
N MET A 1 -5.84 10.77 16.61
CA MET A 1 -4.97 9.57 16.66
C MET A 1 -5.40 8.69 15.51
N THR A 2 -4.56 8.51 14.49
CA THR A 2 -4.88 7.67 13.34
C THR A 2 -4.36 6.27 13.62
N ASP A 3 -5.26 5.30 13.77
CA ASP A 3 -4.88 3.94 14.13
C ASP A 3 -4.14 3.28 12.95
N SER A 4 -3.00 2.67 13.23
CA SER A 4 -2.15 2.01 12.23
C SER A 4 -1.98 0.56 12.62
N THR A 5 -2.27 -0.34 11.69
CA THR A 5 -2.17 -1.78 11.94
C THR A 5 -0.74 -2.22 11.69
N LYS A 6 -0.11 -2.86 12.68
CA LYS A 6 1.19 -3.51 12.50
C LYS A 6 1.05 -4.67 11.51
N LEU A 7 1.98 -4.75 10.57
CA LEU A 7 2.07 -5.83 9.60
C LEU A 7 3.37 -6.59 9.78
N ARG A 8 3.36 -7.87 9.37
CA ARG A 8 4.59 -8.59 9.10
C ARG A 8 5.20 -8.05 7.82
N GLU A 9 6.49 -7.75 7.86
CA GLU A 9 7.26 -7.36 6.68
C GLU A 9 7.13 -8.41 5.58
N LYS A 10 6.64 -7.99 4.41
CA LYS A 10 6.47 -8.83 3.23
C LYS A 10 6.36 -7.96 1.99
N LEU A 11 7.07 -8.34 0.93
CA LEU A 11 6.89 -7.78 -0.41
C LEU A 11 6.08 -8.75 -1.26
N VAL A 12 5.15 -8.21 -2.05
CA VAL A 12 4.29 -8.98 -2.95
C VAL A 12 4.17 -8.24 -4.26
N TYR A 13 4.44 -8.88 -5.38
CA TYR A 13 4.09 -8.33 -6.68
C TYR A 13 2.57 -8.47 -6.88
N ALA A 14 1.90 -7.34 -7.07
CA ALA A 14 0.46 -7.27 -7.33
C ALA A 14 0.25 -7.14 -8.85
N GLU A 15 0.02 -8.27 -9.52
CA GLU A 15 -0.13 -8.37 -10.98
C GLU A 15 -1.24 -7.44 -11.51
N GLU A 16 -2.42 -7.45 -10.87
CA GLU A 16 -3.58 -6.62 -11.28
C GLU A 16 -3.28 -5.11 -11.30
N LEU A 17 -2.31 -4.66 -10.49
CA LEU A 17 -1.96 -3.26 -10.34
C LEU A 17 -0.54 -2.96 -10.85
N ASN A 18 0.17 -3.96 -11.38
CA ASN A 18 1.52 -3.88 -11.90
C ASN A 18 2.50 -3.15 -10.96
N TYR A 19 2.52 -3.47 -9.67
CA TYR A 19 3.48 -2.87 -8.73
C TYR A 19 3.86 -3.80 -7.57
N ILE A 20 4.96 -3.48 -6.88
CA ILE A 20 5.39 -4.21 -5.68
C ILE A 20 4.74 -3.63 -4.42
N ALA A 21 3.81 -4.37 -3.83
CA ALA A 21 3.17 -4.05 -2.56
C ALA A 21 4.05 -4.35 -1.34
N GLY A 22 3.76 -3.66 -0.23
CA GLY A 22 4.48 -3.82 1.04
C GLY A 22 5.70 -2.90 1.19
N SER A 23 5.96 -2.00 0.23
CA SER A 23 6.99 -0.96 0.30
C SER A 23 6.40 0.40 0.67
N THR A 24 7.19 1.25 1.32
CA THR A 24 6.86 2.66 1.60
C THR A 24 7.12 3.59 0.41
N LEU A 25 7.75 3.10 -0.66
CA LEU A 25 8.00 3.86 -1.91
C LEU A 25 6.71 4.31 -2.59
N LEU A 26 6.77 5.43 -3.30
CA LEU A 26 5.64 5.96 -4.08
C LEU A 26 5.23 5.01 -5.19
N TYR A 27 3.97 5.10 -5.64
CA TYR A 27 3.46 4.29 -6.76
C TYR A 27 4.37 4.31 -7.98
N SER A 28 4.82 5.49 -8.42
CA SER A 28 5.72 5.66 -9.57
C SER A 28 7.08 4.98 -9.41
N GLU A 29 7.52 4.77 -8.17
CA GLU A 29 8.80 4.13 -7.88
C GLU A 29 8.66 2.61 -7.83
N LYS A 30 7.51 2.10 -7.36
CA LYS A 30 7.24 0.65 -7.22
C LYS A 30 6.46 0.05 -8.39
N SER A 31 5.98 0.86 -9.33
CA SER A 31 5.34 0.38 -10.56
C SER A 31 6.34 -0.38 -11.43
N ILE A 32 5.82 -1.40 -12.08
CA ILE A 32 6.54 -2.34 -12.95
C ILE A 32 5.88 -2.24 -14.32
N GLU A 33 6.62 -1.72 -15.30
CA GLU A 33 6.15 -1.69 -16.70
C GLU A 33 6.56 -2.96 -17.44
N VAL A 34 7.70 -3.55 -17.05
CA VAL A 34 8.37 -4.66 -17.71
C VAL A 34 8.65 -5.75 -16.66
N LEU A 35 8.28 -7.01 -16.93
CA LEU A 35 8.32 -8.09 -15.94
C LEU A 35 9.76 -8.35 -15.42
N GLU A 36 10.74 -8.17 -16.30
CA GLU A 36 12.17 -8.28 -15.98
C GLU A 36 12.62 -7.30 -14.87
N ASP A 37 11.89 -6.20 -14.65
CA ASP A 37 12.21 -5.20 -13.63
C ASP A 37 11.76 -5.58 -12.21
N ILE A 38 10.99 -6.67 -12.04
CA ILE A 38 10.52 -7.11 -10.72
C ILE A 38 11.70 -7.38 -9.79
N HIS A 39 12.65 -8.21 -10.22
CA HIS A 39 13.80 -8.59 -9.38
C HIS A 39 14.70 -7.39 -9.02
N PRO A 40 15.13 -6.56 -9.98
CA PRO A 40 15.86 -5.33 -9.68
C PRO A 40 15.13 -4.43 -8.67
N LYS A 41 13.82 -4.27 -8.83
CA LYS A 41 13.02 -3.40 -7.95
C LYS A 41 12.86 -3.99 -6.54
N ILE A 42 12.67 -5.31 -6.41
CA ILE A 42 12.67 -5.98 -5.10
C ILE A 42 14.02 -5.77 -4.40
N ASN A 43 15.14 -5.98 -5.10
CA ASN A 43 16.47 -5.80 -4.52
C ASN A 43 16.68 -4.36 -4.04
N TYR A 44 16.30 -3.37 -4.85
CA TYR A 44 16.33 -1.96 -4.46
C TYR A 44 15.55 -1.70 -3.16
N ILE A 45 14.34 -2.27 -3.02
CA ILE A 45 13.52 -2.12 -1.81
C ILE A 45 14.21 -2.71 -0.58
N LEU A 46 14.83 -3.89 -0.73
CA LEU A 46 15.54 -4.59 0.34
C LEU A 46 16.79 -3.82 0.76
N GLU A 47 17.62 -3.39 -0.19
CA GLU A 47 18.88 -2.67 0.04
C GLU A 47 18.65 -1.31 0.72
N ASN A 48 17.57 -0.61 0.36
CA ASN A 48 17.22 0.67 0.95
C ASN A 48 16.36 0.54 2.23
N ASN A 49 16.06 -0.69 2.66
CA ASN A 49 15.23 -0.98 3.84
C ASN A 49 13.89 -0.21 3.82
N VAL A 50 13.22 -0.14 2.66
CA VAL A 50 11.95 0.61 2.50
C VAL A 50 10.72 -0.30 2.58
N ILE A 51 10.82 -1.39 3.34
CA ILE A 51 9.69 -2.30 3.63
C ILE A 51 8.79 -1.64 4.68
N ALA A 52 7.48 -1.71 4.46
CA ALA A 52 6.49 -1.23 5.39
C ALA A 52 6.29 -2.22 6.55
N THR A 53 6.25 -1.68 7.76
CA THR A 53 5.99 -2.43 9.00
C THR A 53 4.59 -2.16 9.55
N GLN A 54 3.91 -1.14 9.02
CA GLN A 54 2.56 -0.75 9.38
C GLN A 54 1.78 -0.35 8.13
N VAL A 55 0.47 -0.55 8.15
CA VAL A 55 -0.43 0.03 7.15
C VAL A 55 -1.48 0.89 7.85
N ARG A 56 -1.67 2.08 7.30
CA ARG A 56 -2.74 2.98 7.67
C ARG A 56 -3.87 2.86 6.65
N ALA A 57 -5.04 2.52 7.16
CA ALA A 57 -6.27 2.40 6.41
C ALA A 57 -7.00 3.75 6.36
N ILE A 58 -7.42 4.19 5.18
CA ILE A 58 -8.39 5.29 5.04
C ILE A 58 -9.72 4.67 4.64
N ALA A 59 -10.71 4.79 5.53
CA ALA A 59 -12.05 4.30 5.32
C ALA A 59 -13.04 5.46 5.13
N LEU A 60 -13.88 5.35 4.11
CA LEU A 60 -15.01 6.24 3.89
C LEU A 60 -16.21 5.70 4.67
N LYS A 61 -16.77 6.52 5.56
CA LYS A 61 -18.02 6.25 6.25
C LYS A 61 -19.12 7.12 5.66
N VAL A 62 -20.02 6.52 4.89
CA VAL A 62 -21.20 7.20 4.36
C VAL A 62 -22.28 7.18 5.45
N PRO A 63 -22.82 8.33 5.90
CA PRO A 63 -23.81 8.39 6.98
C PRO A 63 -25.24 8.01 6.53
N ILE A 64 -25.38 7.30 5.40
CA ILE A 64 -26.67 6.93 4.82
C ILE A 64 -26.86 5.44 5.02
N GLY A 65 -27.85 5.06 5.82
CA GLY A 65 -28.16 3.66 6.12
C GLY A 65 -27.10 2.97 6.99
N LYS A 66 -27.21 1.64 7.10
CA LYS A 66 -26.26 0.78 7.82
C LYS A 66 -25.18 0.25 6.87
N ILE A 67 -24.58 1.13 6.09
CA ILE A 67 -23.49 0.73 5.17
C ILE A 67 -22.20 0.61 5.99
N PRO A 68 -21.53 -0.54 5.97
CA PRO A 68 -20.25 -0.70 6.65
C PRO A 68 -19.19 0.23 6.02
N PRO A 69 -18.18 0.68 6.80
CA PRO A 69 -17.11 1.52 6.26
C PRO A 69 -16.41 0.87 5.06
N MET A 70 -16.21 1.62 3.99
CA MET A 70 -15.52 1.15 2.79
C MET A 70 -14.07 1.64 2.80
N MET A 71 -13.14 0.73 2.56
CA MET A 71 -11.72 1.05 2.42
C MET A 71 -11.45 1.73 1.07
N ILE A 72 -10.92 2.96 1.09
CA ILE A 72 -10.63 3.72 -0.14
C ILE A 72 -9.13 3.86 -0.42
N ALA A 73 -8.29 3.76 0.60
CA ALA A 73 -6.84 3.78 0.44
C ALA A 73 -6.13 3.02 1.55
N MET A 74 -4.97 2.49 1.21
CA MET A 74 -4.01 1.94 2.16
C MET A 74 -2.68 2.69 2.02
N ILE A 75 -2.05 2.96 3.14
CA ILE A 75 -0.78 3.67 3.19
C ILE A 75 0.22 2.81 3.95
N PRO A 76 1.14 2.13 3.25
CA PRO A 76 2.27 1.45 3.87
C PRO A 76 3.20 2.48 4.51
N THR A 77 3.58 2.28 5.77
CA THR A 77 4.46 3.16 6.53
C THR A 77 5.38 2.35 7.45
N LYS A 78 6.39 3.02 8.03
CA LYS A 78 7.18 2.48 9.15
C LYS A 78 6.63 2.85 10.53
N GLY A 79 5.52 3.60 10.60
CA GLY A 79 4.88 4.01 11.85
C GLY A 79 5.37 5.31 12.50
N ASN A 80 6.48 5.90 12.05
CA ASN A 80 6.91 7.23 12.52
C ASN A 80 6.53 8.37 11.55
N GLU A 81 6.11 8.01 10.33
CA GLU A 81 6.04 8.94 9.21
C GLU A 81 4.61 9.43 8.96
N GLY A 82 4.48 10.69 8.55
CA GLY A 82 3.25 11.24 7.95
C GLY A 82 3.04 10.62 6.57
N GLY A 83 2.46 9.42 6.53
CA GLY A 83 2.32 8.63 5.30
C GLY A 83 1.62 9.40 4.17
N ARG A 84 2.19 9.32 2.96
CA ARG A 84 1.60 9.82 1.71
C ARG A 84 0.72 8.73 1.09
N ILE A 85 -0.40 9.10 0.47
CA ILE A 85 -1.31 8.13 -0.17
C ILE A 85 -0.54 7.37 -1.24
N ASN A 86 -0.50 6.04 -1.12
CA ASN A 86 0.43 5.19 -1.88
C ASN A 86 -0.25 4.08 -2.69
N CYS A 87 -1.47 3.72 -2.30
CA CYS A 87 -2.41 3.01 -3.15
C CYS A 87 -3.84 3.49 -2.88
N ILE A 88 -4.56 3.77 -3.97
CA ILE A 88 -6.00 3.96 -3.96
C ILE A 88 -6.60 2.60 -4.31
N LEU A 89 -7.41 2.05 -3.41
CA LEU A 89 -8.19 0.85 -3.70
C LEU A 89 -9.52 1.35 -4.25
N ASN A 90 -9.71 1.28 -5.56
CA ASN A 90 -11.05 1.42 -6.13
C ASN A 90 -11.83 0.16 -5.78
N ALA A 91 -12.57 0.20 -4.67
CA ALA A 91 -13.53 -0.85 -4.36
C ALA A 91 -14.69 -0.74 -5.36
N SER A 92 -14.67 -1.55 -6.41
CA SER A 92 -15.87 -1.82 -7.20
C SER A 92 -16.82 -2.63 -6.32
N SER A 93 -17.94 -2.04 -5.91
CA SER A 93 -19.03 -2.83 -5.33
C SER A 93 -19.72 -3.56 -6.48
N ASN A 94 -19.70 -4.90 -6.44
CA ASN A 94 -20.77 -5.68 -7.08
C ASN A 94 -22.11 -5.37 -6.39
#